data_AF-B1TEM5-F1
#
_entry.id   AF-B1TEM5-F1
#
_cell.length_a   1.000
_cell.length_b   1.000
_cell.length_c   1.000
_cell.angle_alpha   90.00
_cell.angle_beta   90.00
_cell.angle_gamma   90.00
#
_symmetry.space_group_name_H-M   'P 1'
#
loop_
_entity.id
_entity.type
_entity.pdbx_description
1 polymer ?
#
loop_
_entity_poly.entity_id
_entity_poly.type
_entity_poly.pdbx_seq_one_letter_code
_entity_poly.pdbx_strand_id
1 'polypeptide(L)'
;MARGAQRAGLLATIFSTRTLGLTDRLAPDAQGDYLSGLLIGHELGALDAMLAERGVALANQPLLLIGDDGLCARYVDALRVFGCVHARVVAQATERGLWRIASRAGLVRADGEPVCADQ
;
A
#
# COMPACT_ATOMS: atom_id res chain seq x y z
N MET A 1 10.58 9.70 7.80
CA MET A 1 12.01 9.54 7.48
C MET A 1 12.29 9.30 5.99
N ALA A 2 11.42 8.67 5.19
CA ALA A 2 11.75 8.27 3.81
C ALA A 2 11.92 9.43 2.80
N ARG A 3 11.09 10.49 2.82
CA ARG A 3 11.02 11.51 1.74
C ARG A 3 12.36 12.19 1.36
N GLY A 4 13.32 12.27 2.28
CA GLY A 4 14.65 12.86 2.02
C GLY A 4 15.60 11.94 1.26
N ALA A 5 15.38 10.63 1.30
CA ALA A 5 16.28 9.63 0.72
C ALA A 5 16.12 9.46 -0.80
N GLN A 6 14.97 9.88 -1.36
CA GLN A 6 14.67 9.82 -2.80
C GLN A 6 15.72 10.53 -3.66
N ARG A 7 16.41 11.56 -3.14
CA ARG A 7 17.43 12.31 -3.90
C ARG A 7 18.68 11.50 -4.22
N ALA A 8 18.99 10.46 -3.43
CA ALA A 8 20.14 9.60 -3.67
C ALA A 8 19.87 8.49 -4.70
N GLY A 9 18.60 8.30 -5.11
CA GLY A 9 18.16 7.23 -5.99
C GLY A 9 18.01 5.88 -5.28
N LEU A 10 17.07 5.06 -5.76
CA LEU A 10 16.62 3.83 -5.11
C LEU A 10 17.76 2.88 -4.70
N LEU A 11 18.69 2.60 -5.62
CA LEU A 11 19.76 1.64 -5.37
C LEU A 11 20.72 2.09 -4.25
N ALA A 12 21.10 3.37 -4.24
CA ALA A 12 21.95 3.93 -3.19
C ALA A 12 21.22 3.90 -1.84
N THR A 13 19.92 4.18 -1.85
CA THR A 13 19.10 4.13 -0.63
C THR A 13 18.93 2.71 -0.11
N ILE A 14 18.66 1.71 -0.95
CA ILE A 14 18.55 0.31 -0.53
C ILE A 14 19.88 -0.18 0.08
N PHE A 15 21.00 0.16 -0.55
CA PHE A 15 22.33 -0.20 -0.05
C PHE A 15 22.60 0.35 1.35
N SER A 16 21.98 1.49 1.73
CA SER A 16 22.07 2.03 3.08
C SER A 16 21.58 1.08 4.17
N THR A 17 20.64 0.17 3.86
CA THR A 17 20.19 -0.86 4.80
C THR A 17 21.37 -1.70 5.29
N ARG A 18 22.24 -2.12 4.36
CA ARG A 18 23.42 -2.92 4.67
C ARG A 18 24.49 -2.09 5.36
N THR A 19 24.78 -0.87 4.88
CA THR A 19 25.84 -0.05 5.47
C THR A 19 25.50 0.42 6.88
N LEU A 20 24.23 0.72 7.17
CA LEU A 20 23.78 1.07 8.50
C LEU A 20 23.82 -0.14 9.45
N GLY A 21 23.47 -1.33 8.97
CA GLY A 21 23.63 -2.57 9.74
C GLY A 21 25.09 -2.89 10.05
N LEU A 22 26.00 -2.75 9.07
CA LEU A 22 27.43 -2.99 9.25
C LEU A 22 28.13 -1.96 10.14
N THR A 23 27.51 -0.80 10.36
CA THR A 23 28.05 0.27 11.20
C THR A 23 27.32 0.38 12.54
N ASP A 24 26.54 -0.64 12.92
CA ASP A 24 25.73 -0.70 14.15
C ASP A 24 24.79 0.50 14.35
N ARG A 25 24.43 1.18 13.25
CA ARG A 25 23.49 2.31 13.23
C ARG A 25 22.04 1.88 13.00
N LEU A 26 21.84 0.62 12.65
CA LEU A 26 20.54 -0.01 12.47
C LEU A 26 20.58 -1.40 13.08
N ALA A 27 19.67 -1.67 14.01
CA ALA A 27 19.59 -2.94 14.68
C ALA A 27 19.30 -4.09 13.67
N PRO A 28 19.83 -5.31 13.90
CA PRO A 28 19.66 -6.43 12.96
C PRO A 28 18.20 -6.76 12.64
N ASP A 29 17.33 -6.72 13.63
CA ASP A 29 15.88 -6.95 13.53
C ASP A 29 15.14 -5.80 12.82
N ALA A 30 15.67 -4.58 12.89
CA ALA A 30 15.08 -3.40 12.25
C ALA A 30 15.39 -3.28 10.75
N GLN A 31 16.30 -4.09 10.18
CA GLN A 31 16.71 -3.97 8.79
C GLN A 31 15.57 -4.20 7.80
N GLY A 32 14.68 -5.17 8.07
CA GLY A 32 13.51 -5.45 7.23
C GLY A 32 12.52 -4.30 7.21
N ASP A 33 12.23 -3.73 8.38
CA ASP A 33 11.31 -2.59 8.52
C ASP A 33 11.86 -1.32 7.85
N TYR A 34 13.16 -1.07 8.02
CA TYR A 34 13.84 0.03 7.36
C TYR A 34 13.77 -0.10 5.83
N LEU A 35 14.13 -1.27 5.29
CA LEU A 35 14.07 -1.52 3.85
C LEU A 35 12.64 -1.37 3.31
N SER A 36 11.64 -1.93 4.00
CA SER A 36 10.23 -1.77 3.65
C SER A 36 9.84 -0.28 3.58
N GLY A 37 10.21 0.51 4.58
CA GLY A 37 9.96 1.95 4.60
C GLY A 37 10.63 2.72 3.46
N LEU A 38 11.84 2.32 3.04
CA LEU A 38 12.52 2.91 1.88
C LEU A 38 11.80 2.62 0.57
N LEU A 39 11.36 1.37 0.37
CA LEU A 39 10.65 0.94 -0.84
C LEU A 39 9.29 1.65 -0.96
N ILE A 40 8.48 1.63 0.10
CA ILE A 40 7.19 2.32 0.13
C ILE A 40 7.38 3.82 -0.13
N GLY A 41 8.41 4.43 0.48
CA GLY A 41 8.73 5.84 0.24
C GLY A 41 9.03 6.13 -1.23
N HIS A 42 9.85 5.31 -1.88
CA HIS A 42 10.18 5.48 -3.30
C HIS A 42 8.96 5.29 -4.20
N GLU A 43 8.12 4.29 -3.93
CA GLU A 43 6.87 4.05 -4.66
C GLU A 43 5.94 5.27 -4.59
N LEU A 44 5.67 5.78 -3.38
CA LEU A 44 4.81 6.95 -3.20
C LEU A 44 5.42 8.22 -3.80
N GLY A 45 6.75 8.36 -3.77
CA GLY A 45 7.44 9.47 -4.42
C GLY A 45 7.31 9.44 -5.94
N ALA A 46 7.40 8.25 -6.55
CA ALA A 46 7.16 8.07 -7.97
C ALA A 46 5.69 8.32 -8.34
N LEU A 47 4.75 7.86 -7.51
CA LEU A 47 3.32 8.13 -7.67
C LEU A 47 3.01 9.63 -7.61
N ASP A 48 3.57 10.35 -6.64
CA ASP A 48 3.40 11.80 -6.50
C ASP A 48 3.91 12.56 -7.73
N ALA A 49 5.10 12.20 -8.23
CA ALA A 49 5.66 12.78 -9.46
C ALA A 49 4.77 12.52 -10.68
N MET A 50 4.32 11.28 -10.87
CA MET A 50 3.44 10.90 -11.98
C MET A 50 2.09 11.62 -11.94
N LEU A 51 1.52 11.84 -10.75
CA LEU A 51 0.29 12.62 -10.59
C LEU A 51 0.53 14.10 -10.86
N ALA A 52 1.66 14.65 -10.42
CA ALA A 52 2.02 16.04 -10.65
C ALA A 52 2.14 16.37 -12.16
N GLU A 53 2.69 15.46 -12.97
CA GLU A 53 2.71 15.58 -14.44
C GLU A 53 1.31 15.73 -15.06
N ARG A 54 0.28 15.22 -14.38
CA ARG A 54 -1.12 15.31 -14.79
C ARG A 54 -1.85 16.49 -14.14
N GLY A 55 -1.15 17.35 -13.40
CA GLY A 55 -1.74 18.45 -12.63
C GLY A 55 -2.55 17.99 -11.41
N VAL A 56 -2.30 16.77 -10.93
CA VAL A 56 -3.04 16.16 -9.82
C VAL A 56 -2.12 16.05 -8.60
N ALA A 57 -2.60 16.50 -7.43
CA ALA A 57 -1.85 16.36 -6.18
C ALA A 57 -2.20 15.03 -5.49
N LEU A 58 -1.18 14.24 -5.13
CA LEU A 58 -1.34 13.00 -4.35
C LEU A 58 -2.07 13.25 -3.03
N ALA A 59 -1.78 14.38 -2.37
CA ALA A 59 -2.39 14.78 -1.10
C ALA A 59 -3.93 14.84 -1.15
N ASN A 60 -4.51 15.09 -2.33
CA ASN A 60 -5.95 15.23 -2.53
C ASN A 60 -6.61 13.96 -3.09
N GLN A 61 -5.87 12.87 -3.27
CA GLN A 61 -6.43 11.64 -3.83
C GLN A 61 -7.13 10.79 -2.76
N PRO A 62 -8.36 10.33 -3.01
CA PRO A 62 -9.08 9.43 -2.12
C PRO A 62 -8.60 7.99 -2.32
N LEU A 63 -7.35 7.71 -1.95
CA LEU A 63 -6.73 6.40 -2.17
C LEU A 63 -7.40 5.31 -1.33
N LEU A 64 -7.59 4.15 -1.95
CA LEU A 64 -8.08 2.94 -1.30
C LEU A 64 -6.94 1.93 -1.22
N LEU A 65 -6.64 1.49 0.00
CA LEU A 65 -5.63 0.47 0.28
C LEU A 65 -6.33 -0.87 0.46
N ILE A 66 -5.88 -1.88 -0.30
CA ILE A 66 -6.39 -3.24 -0.26
C ILE A 66 -5.19 -4.15 -0.08
N GLY A 67 -5.19 -4.97 0.97
CA GLY A 67 -4.12 -5.90 1.25
C GLY A 67 -4.12 -6.34 2.70
N ASP A 68 -2.98 -6.89 3.12
CA ASP A 68 -2.71 -7.22 4.52
C ASP A 68 -2.81 -5.99 5.43
N ASP A 69 -3.34 -6.16 6.63
CA ASP A 69 -3.60 -5.07 7.57
C ASP A 69 -2.30 -4.36 8.00
N GLY A 70 -1.24 -5.14 8.26
CA GLY A 70 0.06 -4.61 8.65
C GLY A 70 0.71 -3.80 7.53
N LEU A 71 0.62 -4.29 6.30
CA LEU A 71 1.12 -3.55 5.13
C LEU A 71 0.29 -2.29 4.87
N CYS A 72 -1.04 -2.37 4.94
CA CYS A 72 -1.92 -1.21 4.78
C CYS A 72 -1.61 -0.13 5.81
N ALA A 73 -1.35 -0.49 7.07
CA ALA A 73 -0.95 0.47 8.11
C ALA A 73 0.34 1.22 7.73
N ARG A 74 1.36 0.52 7.23
CA ARG A 74 2.62 1.14 6.76
C ARG A 74 2.38 2.13 5.62
N TYR A 75 1.49 1.79 4.68
CA TYR A 75 1.11 2.70 3.59
C TYR A 75 0.33 3.92 4.08
N VAL A 76 -0.59 3.76 5.04
CA VAL A 76 -1.30 4.89 5.66
C VAL A 76 -0.31 5.86 6.29
N ASP A 77 0.65 5.35 7.07
CA ASP A 77 1.66 6.20 7.71
C ASP A 77 2.56 6.90 6.71
N ALA A 78 2.98 6.20 5.65
CA ALA A 78 3.76 6.80 4.58
C ALA A 78 2.97 7.87 3.82
N LEU A 79 1.70 7.62 3.47
CA LEU A 79 0.82 8.56 2.78
C LEU A 79 0.58 9.85 3.58
N ARG A 80 0.50 9.76 4.92
CA ARG A 80 0.46 10.95 5.79
C ARG A 80 1.71 11.81 5.63
N VAL A 81 2.90 11.20 5.51
CA VAL A 81 4.15 11.94 5.21
C VAL A 81 4.05 12.63 3.85
N PHE A 82 3.29 12.11 2.89
CA PHE A 82 3.00 12.73 1.59
C PHE A 82 1.84 13.76 1.63
N GLY A 83 1.21 13.97 2.79
CA GLY A 83 0.06 14.88 2.95
C GLY A 83 -1.28 14.27 2.53
N CYS A 84 -1.29 13.00 2.09
CA CYS A 84 -2.52 12.27 1.75
C CYS A 84 -3.13 11.69 3.03
N VAL A 85 -4.05 12.46 3.65
CA VAL A 85 -4.71 12.06 4.91
C VAL A 85 -6.02 11.31 4.71
N HIS A 86 -6.51 11.23 3.47
CA HIS A 86 -7.81 10.67 3.11
C HIS A 86 -7.73 9.20 2.65
N ALA A 87 -6.56 8.58 2.75
CA ALA A 87 -6.38 7.18 2.39
C ALA A 87 -7.20 6.27 3.31
N ARG A 88 -7.89 5.28 2.73
CA ARG A 88 -8.77 4.36 3.46
C ARG A 88 -8.40 2.92 3.19
N VAL A 89 -8.30 2.13 4.26
CA VAL A 89 -8.17 0.68 4.15
C VAL A 89 -9.53 0.07 3.87
N VAL A 90 -9.56 -0.84 2.90
CA VAL A 90 -10.76 -1.50 2.42
C VAL A 90 -10.69 -2.97 2.84
N ALA A 91 -11.26 -3.27 4.01
CA ALA A 91 -11.39 -4.65 4.49
C ALA A 91 -12.25 -5.49 3.54
N GLN A 92 -12.03 -6.78 3.42
CA GLN A 92 -12.89 -7.72 2.68
C GLN A 92 -13.17 -7.36 1.20
N ALA A 93 -12.20 -6.78 0.51
CA ALA A 93 -12.37 -6.40 -0.89
C ALA A 93 -12.66 -7.61 -1.80
N THR A 94 -11.97 -8.72 -1.56
CA THR A 94 -12.08 -9.97 -2.34
C THR A 94 -13.45 -10.60 -2.16
N GLU A 95 -13.92 -10.74 -0.93
CA GLU A 95 -15.19 -11.37 -0.56
C GLU A 95 -16.37 -10.59 -1.13
N ARG A 96 -16.34 -9.24 -1.01
CA ARG A 96 -17.34 -8.39 -1.66
C ARG A 96 -17.29 -8.48 -3.18
N GLY A 97 -16.11 -8.63 -3.76
CA GLY A 97 -15.93 -8.84 -5.19
C GLY A 97 -16.58 -10.14 -5.66
N LEU A 98 -16.25 -11.25 -4.99
CA LEU A 98 -16.80 -12.58 -5.28
C LEU A 98 -18.31 -12.62 -5.10
N TRP A 99 -18.83 -12.04 -4.01
CA TRP A 99 -20.28 -11.97 -3.79
C TRP A 99 -20.99 -11.20 -4.90
N ARG A 100 -20.44 -10.07 -5.36
CA ARG A 100 -21.01 -9.29 -6.49
C ARG A 100 -21.00 -10.09 -7.79
N ILE A 101 -19.92 -10.82 -8.07
CA ILE A 101 -19.83 -11.69 -9.25
C ILE A 101 -20.89 -12.79 -9.17
N ALA A 102 -20.96 -13.51 -8.06
CA ALA A 102 -21.88 -14.61 -7.85
C ALA A 102 -23.36 -14.14 -7.90
N SER A 103 -23.68 -12.99 -7.30
CA SER A 103 -25.01 -12.40 -7.36
C SER A 103 -25.41 -12.03 -8.80
N ARG A 104 -24.49 -11.44 -9.58
CA ARG A 104 -24.75 -11.12 -11.01
C ARG A 104 -24.85 -12.36 -11.89
N ALA A 105 -24.18 -13.44 -11.52
CA ALA A 105 -24.28 -14.73 -12.18
C ALA A 105 -25.52 -15.53 -11.76
N GLY A 106 -26.34 -15.04 -10.82
CA GLY A 106 -27.51 -15.75 -10.31
C GLY A 106 -27.20 -16.91 -9.37
N LEU A 107 -25.97 -16.99 -8.84
CA LEU A 107 -25.51 -18.07 -7.96
C LEU A 107 -25.87 -17.85 -6.47
N VAL A 108 -26.32 -16.65 -6.11
CA VAL A 108 -26.69 -16.26 -4.73
C VAL A 108 -28.05 -15.59 -4.74
N ARG A 109 -28.97 -16.02 -3.87
CA ARG A 109 -30.29 -15.40 -3.69
C ARG A 109 -30.18 -14.25 -2.67
N ALA A 110 -31.12 -13.29 -2.71
CA ALA A 110 -31.16 -12.15 -1.78
C ALA A 110 -31.25 -12.57 -0.29
N ASP A 111 -31.56 -13.84 -0.06
CA ASP A 111 -31.89 -14.45 1.23
C ASP A 111 -30.65 -15.06 1.92
N GLY A 112 -29.48 -15.05 1.26
CA GLY A 112 -28.21 -15.55 1.80
C GLY A 112 -27.99 -17.06 1.67
N GLU A 113 -28.97 -17.82 1.17
CA GLU A 113 -28.78 -19.24 0.87
C GLU A 113 -28.13 -19.46 -0.51
N PRO A 114 -27.16 -20.37 -0.61
CA PRO A 114 -26.61 -20.78 -1.89
C PRO A 114 -27.72 -21.41 -2.75
N VAL A 115 -27.76 -21.06 -4.03
CA VAL A 115 -28.64 -21.76 -4.97
C VAL A 115 -28.18 -23.20 -5.04
N CYS A 116 -29.03 -24.14 -4.63
CA CYS A 116 -28.77 -25.56 -4.82
C CYS A 116 -28.54 -25.80 -6.31
N ALA A 117 -27.35 -26.29 -6.68
CA ALA A 117 -27.06 -26.65 -8.05
C ALA A 117 -27.89 -27.89 -8.41
N ASP A 118 -29.05 -27.68 -9.02
CA ASP A 118 -29.74 -28.76 -9.73
C ASP A 118 -28.97 -29.10 -11.01
N GLN A 119 -28.88 -30.40 -11.23
CA GLN A 119 -28.29 -31.09 -12.39
C GLN A 119 -28.99 -30.71 -13.69
#